data_AF-A0A535TCJ3-F1
#
_entry.id   AF-A0A535TCJ3-F1
#
_cell.length_a   1.000
_cell.length_b   1.000
_cell.length_c   1.000
_cell.angle_alpha   90.00
_cell.angle_beta   90.00
_cell.angle_gamma   90.00
#
_symmetry.space_group_name_H-M   'P 1'
#
loop_
_entity.id
_entity.type
_entity.pdbx_description
1 polymer ?
#
loop_
_entity_poly.entity_id
_entity_poly.type
_entity_poly.pdbx_seq_one_letter_code
_entity_poly.pdbx_strand_id
1 'polypeptide(L)'
;MASAAPSSQAKVRSRIAGSSGEQLTAALHPWRRRLILQQVLSWTARGALAGLMLACLMLLVARLLPWATAPYWAIGIVIACLLVAFGAALWFRPSLARATRLIDALLSLHDRLSTAWEMRNENAPLFGLQRRDALKHLGKHSPGTAIPLRPGRSSLFTAAVVVAILVLLLLLPNPMTGVLQQQAAFQARIAKQIAAIDHVRSVALQQTNTPATERTQIDRILRELQAKLQNAKNEAQAQQAIAEAQSKLNQLRDPQAANKVQAQQAASSSLQGSPNASLSALGQALAGNDNKGLATALKKLADQVSKMTPAQRAQLAQQ
;
A
#
# COMPACT_ATOMS: atom_id res chain seq x y z
N MET A 1 2.82 -30.68 84.10
CA MET A 1 2.84 -29.81 82.91
C MET A 1 1.44 -29.80 82.30
N ALA A 2 0.58 -28.88 82.73
CA ALA A 2 -0.81 -28.81 82.25
C ALA A 2 -0.87 -27.91 81.00
N SER A 3 -1.17 -28.51 79.86
CA SER A 3 -1.43 -27.82 78.60
C SER A 3 -2.78 -27.10 78.71
N ALA A 4 -2.76 -25.78 78.86
CA ALA A 4 -3.96 -24.96 78.85
C ALA A 4 -4.51 -24.88 77.42
N ALA A 5 -5.62 -25.57 77.16
CA ALA A 5 -6.37 -25.43 75.92
C ALA A 5 -6.77 -23.95 75.72
N PRO A 6 -6.64 -23.39 74.50
CA PRO A 6 -7.01 -22.00 74.25
C PRO A 6 -8.50 -21.81 74.55
N SER A 7 -8.80 -20.83 75.40
CA SER A 7 -10.16 -20.52 75.86
C SER A 7 -11.12 -20.28 74.69
N SER A 8 -12.37 -20.74 74.82
CA SER A 8 -13.44 -20.56 73.82
C SER A 8 -13.54 -19.13 73.28
N GLN A 9 -13.26 -18.13 74.13
CA GLN A 9 -13.24 -16.72 73.75
C GLN A 9 -12.13 -16.35 72.75
N ALA A 10 -10.94 -16.96 72.82
CA ALA A 10 -9.87 -16.73 71.84
C ALA A 10 -10.26 -17.27 70.45
N LYS A 11 -10.95 -18.41 70.41
CA LYS A 11 -11.46 -19.04 69.17
C LYS A 11 -12.60 -18.23 68.53
N VAL A 12 -13.48 -17.64 69.34
CA VAL A 12 -14.55 -16.74 68.86
C VAL A 12 -13.96 -15.41 68.37
N ARG A 13 -12.99 -14.85 69.08
CA ARG A 13 -12.31 -13.59 68.70
C ARG A 13 -11.53 -13.73 67.39
N SER A 14 -10.82 -14.83 67.18
CA SER A 14 -10.11 -15.08 65.92
C SER A 14 -11.07 -15.28 64.74
N ARG A 15 -12.22 -15.92 64.96
CA ARG A 15 -13.26 -16.10 63.94
C ARG A 15 -13.91 -14.77 63.51
N ILE A 16 -14.16 -13.87 64.47
CA ILE A 16 -14.70 -12.52 64.19
C ILE A 16 -13.64 -11.64 63.48
N ALA A 17 -12.38 -11.71 63.89
CA ALA A 17 -11.28 -11.00 63.24
C ALA A 17 -11.07 -11.47 61.79
N GLY A 18 -11.11 -12.77 61.52
CA GLY A 18 -11.05 -13.33 60.17
C GLY A 18 -12.18 -12.82 59.27
N SER A 19 -13.43 -12.86 59.77
CA SER A 19 -14.60 -12.38 59.01
C SER A 19 -14.55 -10.90 58.65
N SER A 20 -13.93 -10.06 59.47
CA SER A 20 -13.83 -8.61 59.24
C SER A 20 -12.81 -8.27 58.14
N GLY A 21 -11.74 -9.08 58.00
CA GLY A 21 -10.76 -8.95 56.92
C GLY A 21 -11.35 -9.33 55.55
N GLU A 22 -12.14 -10.39 55.49
CA GLU A 22 -12.87 -10.80 54.28
C GLU A 22 -13.97 -9.80 53.88
N GLN A 23 -14.66 -9.21 54.87
CA GLN A 23 -15.61 -8.14 54.59
C GLN A 23 -14.93 -6.89 54.01
N LEU A 24 -13.74 -6.54 54.50
CA LEU A 24 -12.95 -5.44 53.96
C LEU A 24 -12.51 -5.71 52.51
N THR A 25 -12.02 -6.91 52.20
CA THR A 25 -11.66 -7.26 50.83
C THR A 25 -12.89 -7.20 49.92
N ALA A 26 -14.01 -7.81 50.31
CA ALA A 26 -15.26 -7.79 49.55
C ALA A 26 -15.77 -6.36 49.28
N ALA A 27 -15.75 -5.48 50.29
CA ALA A 27 -16.16 -4.09 50.16
C ALA A 27 -15.28 -3.29 49.18
N LEU A 28 -14.00 -3.63 49.05
CA LEU A 28 -13.06 -2.93 48.14
C LEU A 28 -13.17 -3.35 46.67
N HIS A 29 -13.71 -4.54 46.36
CA HIS A 29 -13.86 -5.03 44.99
C HIS A 29 -14.63 -4.08 44.06
N PRO A 30 -15.83 -3.57 44.42
CA PRO A 30 -16.58 -2.65 43.54
C PRO A 30 -15.83 -1.34 43.31
N TRP A 31 -15.13 -0.82 44.32
CA TRP A 31 -14.31 0.39 44.20
C TRP A 31 -13.12 0.17 43.26
N ARG A 32 -12.39 -0.94 43.46
CA ARG A 32 -11.27 -1.30 42.58
C ARG A 32 -11.71 -1.50 41.14
N ARG A 33 -12.84 -2.19 40.92
CA ARG A 33 -13.40 -2.38 39.57
C ARG A 33 -13.68 -1.04 38.90
N ARG A 34 -14.21 -0.07 39.64
CA ARG A 34 -14.54 1.25 39.10
C ARG A 34 -13.31 2.10 38.81
N LEU A 35 -12.28 2.04 39.66
CA LEU A 35 -10.97 2.65 39.39
C LEU A 35 -10.31 2.07 38.14
N ILE A 36 -10.34 0.74 37.99
CA ILE A 36 -9.83 0.07 36.78
C ILE A 36 -10.60 0.56 35.55
N LEU A 37 -11.94 0.60 35.62
CA LEU A 37 -12.76 1.04 34.49
C LEU A 37 -12.47 2.51 34.10
N GLN A 38 -12.32 3.40 35.08
CA GLN A 38 -11.96 4.80 34.84
C GLN A 38 -10.55 4.94 34.22
N GLN A 39 -9.58 4.15 34.72
CA GLN A 39 -8.23 4.14 34.18
C GLN A 39 -8.22 3.62 32.74
N VAL A 40 -8.89 2.49 32.48
CA VAL A 40 -9.02 1.93 31.13
C VAL A 40 -9.67 2.95 30.20
N LEU A 41 -10.78 3.58 30.60
CA LEU A 41 -11.48 4.55 29.77
C LEU A 41 -10.63 5.80 29.48
N SER A 42 -9.92 6.33 30.48
CA SER A 42 -9.07 7.51 30.29
C SER A 42 -7.82 7.23 29.46
N TRP A 43 -7.17 6.09 29.65
CA TRP A 43 -6.00 5.69 28.87
C TRP A 43 -6.38 5.35 27.43
N THR A 44 -7.46 4.60 27.21
CA THR A 44 -7.97 4.30 25.87
C THR A 44 -8.40 5.55 25.13
N ALA A 45 -9.08 6.49 25.79
CA ALA A 45 -9.43 7.77 25.18
C ALA A 45 -8.19 8.57 24.74
N ARG A 46 -7.15 8.63 25.59
CA ARG A 46 -5.87 9.29 25.24
C ARG A 46 -5.14 8.56 24.11
N GLY A 47 -5.14 7.23 24.14
CA GLY A 47 -4.55 6.40 23.08
C GLY A 47 -5.25 6.58 21.74
N ALA A 48 -6.59 6.62 21.75
CA ALA A 48 -7.38 6.93 20.56
C ALA A 48 -7.09 8.34 20.03
N LEU A 49 -7.01 9.35 20.90
CA LEU A 49 -6.67 10.71 20.51
C LEU A 49 -5.25 10.81 19.91
N ALA A 50 -4.27 10.15 20.53
CA ALA A 50 -2.91 10.08 20.01
C ALA A 50 -2.85 9.37 18.65
N GLY A 51 -3.58 8.25 18.50
CA GLY A 51 -3.69 7.53 17.23
C GLY A 51 -4.32 8.39 16.13
N LEU A 52 -5.40 9.12 16.44
CA LEU A 52 -6.05 10.04 15.49
C LEU A 52 -5.13 11.20 15.07
N MET A 53 -4.37 11.76 16.01
CA MET A 53 -3.37 12.80 15.70
C MET A 53 -2.28 12.25 14.77
N LEU A 54 -1.78 11.04 15.03
CA LEU A 54 -0.77 10.41 14.18
C LEU A 54 -1.33 10.06 12.78
N ALA A 55 -2.58 9.58 12.72
CA ALA A 55 -3.28 9.33 11.46
C ALA A 55 -3.47 10.61 10.65
N CYS A 56 -3.82 11.72 11.31
CA CYS A 56 -3.93 13.03 10.67
C CYS A 56 -2.58 13.48 10.08
N LEU A 57 -1.48 13.35 10.84
CA LEU A 57 -0.14 13.65 10.36
C LEU A 57 0.22 12.79 9.12
N MET A 58 -0.07 11.49 9.18
CA MET A 58 0.19 10.55 8.09
C MET A 58 -0.58 10.91 6.81
N LEU A 59 -1.88 11.23 6.94
CA LEU A 59 -2.71 11.66 5.82
C LEU A 59 -2.25 13.00 5.25
N LEU A 60 -1.71 13.89 6.07
CA LEU A 60 -1.11 15.15 5.62
C LEU A 60 0.14 14.89 4.78
N VAL A 61 1.00 13.96 5.20
CA VAL A 61 2.18 13.51 4.43
C VAL A 61 1.76 12.85 3.11
N ALA A 62 0.69 12.06 3.11
CA ALA A 62 0.15 11.40 1.92
C ALA A 62 -0.50 12.35 0.90
N ARG A 63 -0.67 13.64 1.24
CA ARG A 63 -1.02 14.68 0.27
C ARG A 63 0.20 15.25 -0.45
N LEU A 64 1.36 15.20 0.19
CA LEU A 64 2.64 15.68 -0.37
C LEU A 64 3.33 14.61 -1.20
N LEU A 65 3.21 13.34 -0.80
CA LEU A 65 3.78 12.20 -1.51
C LEU A 65 2.66 11.27 -2.00
N PRO A 66 2.74 10.75 -3.25
CA PRO A 66 1.76 9.80 -3.79
C PRO A 66 1.88 8.45 -3.06
N TRP A 67 1.16 8.33 -1.94
CA TRP A 67 1.15 7.13 -1.10
C TRP A 67 -0.25 6.48 -1.08
N ALA A 68 -0.46 5.52 -1.97
CA ALA A 68 -1.76 4.84 -2.14
C ALA A 68 -2.24 4.08 -0.90
N THR A 69 -1.32 3.50 -0.11
CA THR A 69 -1.68 2.69 1.06
C THR A 69 -1.78 3.47 2.37
N ALA A 70 -1.55 4.78 2.34
CA ALA A 70 -1.60 5.65 3.52
C ALA A 70 -2.89 5.54 4.37
N PRO A 71 -4.12 5.47 3.82
CA PRO A 71 -5.31 5.35 4.66
C PRO A 71 -5.37 4.03 5.44
N TYR A 72 -4.90 2.92 4.85
CA TYR A 72 -4.84 1.62 5.55
C TYR A 72 -3.85 1.65 6.71
N TRP A 73 -2.67 2.25 6.50
CA TRP A 73 -1.68 2.45 7.56
C TRP A 73 -2.20 3.40 8.66
N ALA A 74 -2.92 4.46 8.29
CA ALA A 74 -3.53 5.37 9.25
C ALA A 74 -4.52 4.65 10.17
N ILE A 75 -5.38 3.78 9.62
CA ILE A 75 -6.29 2.93 10.41
C ILE A 75 -5.49 1.98 11.31
N GLY A 76 -4.46 1.33 10.77
CA GLY A 76 -3.60 0.42 11.53
C GLY A 76 -2.94 1.09 12.73
N ILE A 77 -2.46 2.33 12.57
CA ILE A 77 -1.86 3.14 13.64
C ILE A 77 -2.88 3.49 14.73
N VAL A 78 -4.10 3.90 14.36
CA VAL A 78 -5.16 4.18 15.34
C VAL A 78 -5.46 2.93 16.18
N ILE A 79 -5.60 1.78 15.53
CA ILE A 79 -5.85 0.50 16.21
C ILE A 79 -4.67 0.12 17.11
N ALA A 80 -3.42 0.24 16.62
CA ALA A 80 -2.23 -0.05 17.40
C ALA A 80 -2.13 0.82 18.66
N CYS A 81 -2.31 2.14 18.53
CA CYS A 81 -2.32 3.06 19.68
C CYS A 81 -3.43 2.72 20.68
N LEU A 82 -4.62 2.35 20.20
CA LEU A 82 -5.74 1.93 21.05
C LEU A 82 -5.40 0.64 21.81
N LEU A 83 -4.87 -0.37 21.13
CA LEU A 83 -4.49 -1.66 21.75
C LEU A 83 -3.35 -1.49 22.76
N VAL A 84 -2.32 -0.70 22.43
CA VAL A 84 -1.22 -0.40 23.36
C VAL A 84 -1.74 0.34 24.58
N ALA A 85 -2.58 1.36 24.41
CA ALA A 85 -3.14 2.10 25.54
C ALA A 85 -4.07 1.24 26.40
N PHE A 86 -4.90 0.39 25.78
CA PHE A 86 -5.75 -0.57 26.49
C PHE A 86 -4.93 -1.60 27.27
N GLY A 87 -3.93 -2.21 26.62
CA GLY A 87 -3.02 -3.18 27.23
C GLY A 87 -2.24 -2.57 28.38
N ALA A 88 -1.69 -1.37 28.20
CA ALA A 88 -1.00 -0.64 29.26
C ALA A 88 -1.93 -0.30 30.44
N ALA A 89 -3.18 0.08 30.17
CA ALA A 89 -4.15 0.35 31.23
C ALA A 89 -4.49 -0.90 32.05
N LEU A 90 -4.58 -2.07 31.41
CA LEU A 90 -4.76 -3.36 32.09
C LEU A 90 -3.50 -3.81 32.84
N TRP A 91 -2.32 -3.55 32.29
CA TRP A 91 -1.04 -3.89 32.90
C TRP A 91 -0.78 -3.07 34.16
N PHE A 92 -1.00 -1.76 34.10
CA PHE A 92 -0.84 -0.83 35.23
C PHE A 92 -2.08 -0.76 36.13
N ARG A 93 -2.92 -1.80 36.15
CA ARG A 93 -4.10 -1.88 37.01
C ARG A 93 -3.73 -1.71 38.49
N PRO A 94 -4.49 -0.93 39.28
CA PRO A 94 -4.22 -0.74 40.69
C PRO A 94 -4.38 -2.06 41.44
N SER A 95 -3.36 -2.40 42.25
CA SER A 95 -3.48 -3.42 43.27
C SER A 95 -4.48 -2.96 44.34
N LEU A 96 -5.03 -3.89 45.13
CA LEU A 96 -5.93 -3.55 46.23
C LEU A 96 -5.28 -2.56 47.22
N ALA A 97 -4.00 -2.74 47.54
CA ALA A 97 -3.24 -1.81 48.39
C ALA A 97 -3.08 -0.41 47.78
N ARG A 98 -2.94 -0.30 46.45
CA ARG A 98 -2.91 1.01 45.79
C ARG A 98 -4.31 1.63 45.73
N ALA A 99 -5.34 0.81 45.53
CA ALA A 99 -6.73 1.25 45.49
C ALA A 99 -7.15 1.85 46.84
N THR A 100 -6.76 1.26 47.97
CA THR A 100 -7.10 1.82 49.29
C THR A 100 -6.53 3.21 49.50
N ARG A 101 -5.24 3.43 49.16
CA ARG A 101 -4.61 4.77 49.20
C ARG A 101 -5.29 5.78 48.28
N LEU A 102 -5.65 5.36 47.06
CA LEU A 102 -6.36 6.22 46.12
C LEU A 102 -7.76 6.60 46.65
N ILE A 103 -8.49 5.64 47.24
CA ILE A 103 -9.80 5.88 47.83
C ILE A 103 -9.68 6.79 49.06
N ASP A 104 -8.67 6.59 49.90
CA ASP A 104 -8.41 7.46 51.06
C ASP A 104 -8.16 8.91 50.63
N ALA A 105 -7.37 9.12 49.59
CA ALA A 105 -7.13 10.46 49.04
C ALA A 105 -8.40 11.05 48.41
N LEU A 106 -9.14 10.27 47.63
CA LEU A 106 -10.37 10.70 46.94
C LEU A 106 -11.49 11.08 47.91
N LEU A 107 -11.61 10.38 49.02
CA LEU A 107 -12.67 10.56 50.02
C LEU A 107 -12.19 11.30 51.28
N SER A 108 -10.91 11.70 51.33
CA SER A 108 -10.27 12.33 52.49
C SER A 108 -10.43 11.51 53.79
N LEU A 109 -10.24 10.19 53.71
CA LEU A 109 -10.38 9.27 54.84
C LEU A 109 -9.17 9.23 55.80
N HIS A 110 -8.11 10.02 55.54
CA HIS A 110 -6.93 10.12 56.42
C HIS A 110 -6.28 8.74 56.70
N ASP A 111 -5.98 7.99 55.64
CA ASP A 111 -5.32 6.67 55.69
C ASP A 111 -6.06 5.55 56.45
N ARG A 112 -7.30 5.79 56.90
CA ARG A 112 -8.09 4.78 57.63
C ARG A 112 -8.22 3.48 56.86
N LEU A 113 -8.45 3.56 55.54
CA LEU A 113 -8.66 2.38 54.70
C LEU A 113 -7.34 1.68 54.36
N SER A 114 -6.28 2.46 54.12
CA SER A 114 -4.94 1.95 53.82
C SER A 114 -4.35 1.22 55.03
N THR A 115 -4.44 1.80 56.23
CA THR A 115 -3.97 1.14 57.47
C THR A 115 -4.81 -0.07 57.82
N ALA A 116 -6.14 -0.02 57.67
CA ALA A 116 -7.01 -1.18 57.89
C ALA A 116 -6.71 -2.33 56.92
N TRP A 117 -6.29 -2.03 55.70
CA TRP A 117 -5.86 -3.02 54.70
C TRP A 117 -4.50 -3.62 55.01
N GLU A 118 -3.55 -2.82 55.48
CA GLU A 118 -2.21 -3.28 55.85
C GLU A 118 -2.29 -4.26 57.03
N MET A 119 -3.07 -3.90 58.06
CA MET A 119 -3.24 -4.72 59.27
C MET A 119 -4.39 -5.75 59.16
N ARG A 120 -4.82 -6.09 57.94
CA ARG A 120 -6.01 -6.93 57.70
C ARG A 120 -5.90 -8.35 58.26
N ASN A 121 -4.68 -8.86 58.38
CA ASN A 121 -4.37 -10.22 58.86
C ASN A 121 -4.14 -10.27 60.37
N GLU A 122 -4.10 -9.11 61.03
CA GLU A 122 -3.82 -9.02 62.46
C GLU A 122 -5.08 -9.29 63.28
N ASN A 123 -4.91 -10.07 64.35
CA ASN A 123 -6.03 -10.61 65.13
C ASN A 123 -6.27 -9.88 66.46
N ALA A 124 -5.50 -8.83 66.77
CA ALA A 124 -5.71 -8.04 67.97
C ALA A 124 -7.08 -7.32 67.92
N PRO A 125 -7.80 -7.19 69.06
CA PRO A 125 -9.12 -6.56 69.10
C PRO A 125 -9.16 -5.14 68.51
N LEU A 126 -8.08 -4.39 68.69
CA LEU A 126 -7.91 -3.04 68.13
C LEU A 126 -8.04 -3.03 66.60
N PHE A 127 -7.39 -3.96 65.90
CA PHE A 127 -7.46 -4.05 64.44
C PHE A 127 -8.85 -4.48 63.95
N GLY A 128 -9.62 -5.20 64.76
CA GLY A 128 -11.03 -5.46 64.50
C GLY A 128 -11.87 -4.17 64.52
N LEU A 129 -11.66 -3.31 65.52
CA LEU A 129 -12.33 -2.01 65.62
C LEU A 129 -11.94 -1.08 64.47
N GLN A 130 -10.64 -1.02 64.14
CA GLN A 130 -10.13 -0.21 63.03
C GLN A 130 -10.73 -0.62 61.67
N ARG A 131 -10.84 -1.93 61.39
CA ARG A 131 -11.47 -2.43 60.15
C ARG A 131 -12.95 -2.06 60.07
N ARG A 132 -13.67 -2.14 61.19
CA ARG A 132 -15.09 -1.73 61.27
C ARG A 132 -15.26 -0.23 61.08
N ASP A 133 -14.37 0.59 61.65
CA ASP A 133 -14.38 2.04 61.45
C ASP A 133 -14.15 2.40 59.97
N ALA A 134 -13.13 1.78 59.33
CA ALA A 134 -12.85 1.97 57.92
C ALA A 134 -14.05 1.56 57.03
N LEU A 135 -14.68 0.41 57.30
CA LEU A 135 -15.88 -0.05 56.59
C LEU A 135 -17.08 0.89 56.80
N LYS A 136 -17.28 1.41 58.01
CA LYS A 136 -18.36 2.36 58.32
C LYS A 136 -18.18 3.67 57.56
N HIS A 137 -16.95 4.19 57.47
CA HIS A 137 -16.67 5.39 56.70
C HIS A 137 -16.75 5.16 55.19
N LEU A 138 -16.24 4.03 54.70
CA LEU A 138 -16.36 3.65 53.29
C LEU A 138 -17.83 3.50 52.85
N GLY A 139 -18.67 2.91 53.70
CA GLY A 139 -20.10 2.70 53.45
C GLY A 139 -20.94 3.96 53.37
N LYS A 140 -20.43 5.12 53.82
CA LYS A 140 -21.10 6.43 53.64
C LYS A 140 -21.05 6.93 52.20
N HIS A 141 -20.17 6.36 51.38
CA HIS A 141 -19.95 6.77 50.00
C HIS A 141 -20.29 5.63 49.05
N SER A 142 -20.77 5.99 47.86
CA SER A 142 -20.95 5.03 46.78
C SER A 142 -19.74 5.11 45.83
N PRO A 143 -19.24 3.97 45.33
CA PRO A 143 -18.25 3.99 44.25
C PRO A 143 -18.75 4.86 43.10
N GLY A 144 -20.06 4.74 42.80
CA GLY A 144 -20.92 5.40 41.81
C GLY A 144 -20.77 6.91 41.64
N THR A 145 -20.71 7.59 42.77
CA THR A 145 -20.65 9.06 42.82
C THR A 145 -19.22 9.55 42.98
N ALA A 146 -18.38 8.81 43.71
CA ALA A 146 -17.01 9.21 44.00
C ALA A 146 -16.05 9.13 42.80
N ILE A 147 -16.28 8.20 41.86
CA ILE A 147 -15.37 7.93 40.74
C ILE A 147 -16.06 8.17 39.39
N PRO A 148 -16.22 9.42 38.92
CA PRO A 148 -16.94 9.69 37.69
C PRO A 148 -16.23 9.05 36.47
N LEU A 149 -17.02 8.35 35.65
CA LEU A 149 -16.57 7.75 34.38
C LEU A 149 -16.67 8.73 33.19
N ARG A 150 -16.99 10.00 33.46
CA ARG A 150 -17.20 10.99 32.40
C ARG A 150 -15.86 11.64 32.02
N PRO A 151 -15.51 11.71 30.72
CA PRO A 151 -14.36 12.49 30.29
C PRO A 151 -14.57 13.98 30.59
N GLY A 152 -13.49 14.69 30.91
CA GLY A 152 -13.54 16.13 31.11
C GLY A 152 -13.92 16.87 29.83
N ARG A 153 -14.65 17.99 29.96
CA ARG A 153 -15.12 18.80 28.81
C ARG A 153 -14.00 19.22 27.86
N SER A 154 -12.83 19.58 28.39
CA SER A 154 -11.65 19.92 27.58
C SER A 154 -11.20 18.75 26.69
N SER A 155 -11.21 17.52 27.19
CA SER A 155 -10.82 16.34 26.41
C SER A 155 -11.82 16.06 25.29
N LEU A 156 -13.11 16.30 25.52
CA LEU A 156 -14.15 16.18 24.50
C LEU A 156 -13.97 17.23 23.41
N PHE A 157 -13.66 18.47 23.77
CA PHE A 157 -13.39 19.53 22.81
C PHE A 157 -12.18 19.20 21.93
N THR A 158 -11.06 18.79 22.53
CA THR A 158 -9.88 18.36 21.76
C THR A 158 -10.20 17.19 20.83
N ALA A 159 -10.94 16.18 21.31
CA ALA A 159 -11.36 15.06 20.47
C ALA A 159 -12.24 15.51 19.30
N ALA A 160 -13.20 16.41 19.54
CA ALA A 160 -14.06 16.95 18.50
C ALA A 160 -13.27 17.69 17.43
N VAL A 161 -12.30 18.53 17.82
CA VAL A 161 -11.42 19.25 16.89
C VAL A 161 -10.60 18.27 16.04
N VAL A 162 -9.98 17.27 16.66
CA VAL A 162 -9.17 16.27 15.93
C VAL A 162 -10.02 15.47 14.93
N VAL A 163 -11.23 15.07 15.34
CA VAL A 163 -12.17 14.37 14.45
C VAL A 163 -12.60 15.28 13.29
N ALA A 164 -12.90 16.55 13.56
CA ALA A 164 -13.26 17.51 12.51
C ALA A 164 -12.13 17.69 11.49
N ILE A 165 -10.88 17.80 11.95
CA ILE A 165 -9.71 17.86 11.07
C ILE A 165 -9.57 16.58 10.24
N LEU A 166 -9.72 15.40 10.86
CA LEU A 166 -9.64 14.12 10.16
C LEU A 166 -10.72 14.00 9.06
N VAL A 167 -11.97 14.38 9.39
CA VAL A 167 -13.08 14.40 8.42
C VAL A 167 -12.78 15.35 7.27
N LEU A 168 -12.26 16.56 7.57
CA LEU A 168 -11.86 17.52 6.55
C LEU A 168 -10.75 16.95 5.64
N LEU A 169 -9.76 16.25 6.20
CA LEU A 169 -8.69 15.60 5.44
C LEU A 169 -9.17 14.42 4.59
N LEU A 170 -10.26 13.76 4.97
CA LEU A 170 -10.87 12.68 4.19
C LEU A 170 -11.77 13.21 3.08
N LEU A 171 -12.51 14.31 3.33
CA LEU A 171 -13.41 14.92 2.35
C LEU A 171 -12.66 15.76 1.31
N LEU A 172 -11.57 16.45 1.67
CA LEU A 172 -10.85 17.26 0.69
C LEU A 172 -10.22 16.34 -0.37
N PRO A 173 -10.48 16.58 -1.67
CA PRO A 173 -9.87 15.81 -2.74
C PRO A 173 -8.35 15.82 -2.59
N ASN A 174 -7.72 14.64 -2.56
CA ASN A 174 -6.26 14.55 -2.55
C ASN A 174 -5.76 14.74 -3.99
N PRO A 175 -4.98 15.79 -4.31
CA PRO A 175 -4.49 16.01 -5.68
C PRO A 175 -3.68 14.82 -6.23
N MET A 176 -3.09 14.01 -5.34
CA MET A 176 -2.33 12.82 -5.73
C MET A 176 -3.22 11.63 -6.15
N THR A 177 -4.54 11.67 -5.91
CA THR A 177 -5.44 10.60 -6.38
C THR A 177 -5.51 10.54 -7.91
N GLY A 178 -5.46 11.69 -8.60
CA GLY A 178 -5.41 11.73 -10.06
C GLY A 178 -4.14 11.07 -10.61
N VAL A 179 -2.98 11.33 -9.99
CA VAL A 179 -1.70 10.72 -10.38
C VAL A 179 -1.72 9.20 -10.15
N LEU A 180 -2.25 8.75 -9.01
CA LEU A 180 -2.40 7.33 -8.71
C LEU A 180 -3.35 6.62 -9.68
N GLN A 181 -4.45 7.26 -10.07
CA GLN A 181 -5.37 6.72 -11.08
C GLN A 181 -4.71 6.63 -12.46
N GLN A 182 -3.94 7.64 -12.86
CA GLN A 182 -3.19 7.60 -14.11
C GLN A 182 -2.15 6.47 -14.11
N GLN A 183 -1.42 6.28 -13.01
CA GLN A 183 -0.47 5.18 -12.87
C GLN A 183 -1.16 3.81 -12.90
N ALA A 184 -2.29 3.66 -12.19
CA ALA A 184 -3.07 2.42 -12.20
C ALA A 184 -3.65 2.12 -13.60
N ALA A 185 -4.17 3.13 -14.29
CA ALA A 185 -4.65 3.00 -15.66
C ALA A 185 -3.50 2.63 -16.63
N PHE A 186 -2.32 3.21 -16.45
CA PHE A 186 -1.13 2.87 -17.22
C PHE A 186 -0.72 1.40 -17.00
N GLN A 187 -0.61 0.95 -15.75
CA GLN A 187 -0.29 -0.45 -15.45
C GLN A 187 -1.36 -1.42 -16.00
N ALA A 188 -2.64 -1.06 -15.90
CA ALA A 188 -3.72 -1.86 -16.48
C ALA A 188 -3.63 -1.95 -18.02
N ARG A 189 -3.23 -0.87 -18.70
CA ARG A 189 -2.98 -0.86 -20.15
C ARG A 189 -1.80 -1.76 -20.51
N ILE A 190 -0.69 -1.68 -19.77
CA ILE A 190 0.48 -2.55 -19.97
C ILE A 190 0.11 -4.02 -19.76
N ALA A 191 -0.65 -4.35 -18.71
CA ALA A 191 -1.10 -5.72 -18.46
C ALA A 191 -1.95 -6.27 -19.62
N LYS A 192 -2.86 -5.46 -20.17
CA LYS A 192 -3.64 -5.83 -21.36
C LYS A 192 -2.76 -6.03 -22.60
N GLN A 193 -1.78 -5.16 -22.82
CA GLN A 193 -0.83 -5.28 -23.93
C GLN A 193 0.02 -6.55 -23.81
N ILE A 194 0.49 -6.89 -22.61
CA ILE A 194 1.23 -8.13 -22.34
C ILE A 194 0.35 -9.35 -22.64
N ALA A 195 -0.90 -9.37 -22.17
CA ALA A 195 -1.83 -10.46 -22.46
C ALA A 195 -2.09 -10.61 -23.97
N ALA A 196 -2.22 -9.50 -24.69
CA ALA A 196 -2.36 -9.52 -26.15
C ALA A 196 -1.10 -10.07 -26.84
N ILE A 197 0.09 -9.70 -26.38
CA ILE A 197 1.37 -10.23 -26.87
C ILE A 197 1.47 -11.73 -26.62
N ASP A 198 1.11 -12.21 -25.42
CA ASP A 198 1.10 -13.64 -25.09
C ASP A 198 0.12 -14.41 -25.99
N HIS A 199 -1.04 -13.83 -26.29
CA HIS A 199 -1.99 -14.42 -27.23
C HIS A 199 -1.39 -14.51 -28.66
N VAL A 200 -0.87 -13.41 -29.20
CA VAL A 200 -0.21 -13.39 -30.52
C VAL A 200 0.93 -14.40 -30.59
N ARG A 201 1.72 -14.50 -29.52
CA ARG A 201 2.82 -15.46 -29.40
C ARG A 201 2.31 -16.91 -29.46
N SER A 202 1.24 -17.23 -28.74
CA SER A 202 0.64 -18.57 -28.79
C SER A 202 0.14 -18.93 -30.20
N VAL A 203 -0.49 -17.99 -30.90
CA VAL A 203 -0.96 -18.19 -32.28
C VAL A 203 0.23 -18.36 -33.23
N ALA A 204 1.26 -17.51 -33.14
CA ALA A 204 2.44 -17.58 -33.98
C ALA A 204 3.21 -18.89 -33.83
N LEU A 205 3.24 -19.48 -32.63
CA LEU A 205 3.88 -20.77 -32.38
C LEU A 205 3.08 -21.95 -32.98
N GLN A 206 1.75 -21.86 -32.97
CA GLN A 206 0.85 -22.89 -33.51
C GLN A 206 0.75 -22.88 -35.05
N GLN A 207 1.11 -21.78 -35.71
CA GLN A 207 1.01 -21.66 -37.17
C GLN A 207 2.06 -22.50 -37.89
N THR A 208 1.69 -23.67 -38.42
CA THR A 208 2.62 -24.60 -39.09
C THR A 208 3.23 -24.09 -40.41
N ASN A 209 2.68 -23.02 -41.00
CA ASN A 209 3.10 -22.50 -42.30
C ASN A 209 4.35 -21.59 -42.28
N THR A 210 4.82 -21.15 -41.11
CA THR A 210 5.99 -20.27 -40.99
C THR A 210 7.26 -21.08 -40.70
N PRO A 211 8.43 -20.78 -41.28
CA PRO A 211 9.69 -21.46 -40.95
C PRO A 211 9.99 -21.46 -39.43
N ALA A 212 10.51 -22.56 -38.90
CA ALA A 212 10.80 -22.69 -37.46
C ALA A 212 11.81 -21.65 -36.92
N THR A 213 12.74 -21.22 -37.77
CA THR A 213 13.71 -20.16 -37.50
C THR A 213 13.07 -18.78 -37.37
N GLU A 214 12.10 -18.45 -38.22
CA GLU A 214 11.35 -17.19 -38.14
C GLU A 214 10.44 -17.16 -36.91
N ARG A 215 9.76 -18.27 -36.59
CA ARG A 215 8.93 -18.36 -35.37
C ARG A 215 9.74 -18.13 -34.11
N THR A 216 10.94 -18.70 -34.01
CA THR A 216 11.82 -18.50 -32.84
C THR A 216 12.36 -17.07 -32.75
N GLN A 217 12.60 -16.40 -33.87
CA GLN A 217 12.99 -14.98 -33.89
C GLN A 217 11.83 -14.04 -33.49
N ILE A 218 10.62 -14.27 -34.02
CA ILE A 218 9.40 -13.52 -33.63
C ILE A 218 9.15 -13.71 -32.13
N ASP A 219 9.20 -14.95 -31.65
CA ASP A 219 9.02 -15.28 -30.24
C ASP A 219 10.05 -14.57 -29.34
N ARG A 220 11.33 -14.49 -29.75
CA ARG A 220 12.34 -13.70 -29.02
C ARG A 220 11.99 -12.22 -28.94
N ILE A 221 11.58 -11.60 -30.05
CA ILE A 221 11.23 -10.18 -30.07
C ILE A 221 10.02 -9.90 -29.18
N LEU A 222 9.00 -10.76 -29.23
CA LEU A 222 7.82 -10.62 -28.38
C LEU A 222 8.15 -10.79 -26.89
N ARG A 223 9.03 -11.73 -26.53
CA ARG A 223 9.52 -11.87 -25.13
C ARG A 223 10.31 -10.64 -24.68
N GLU A 224 11.17 -10.09 -25.54
CA GLU A 224 11.93 -8.87 -25.23
C GLU A 224 10.98 -7.68 -25.03
N LEU A 225 9.97 -7.54 -25.89
CA LEU A 225 8.94 -6.52 -25.76
C LEU A 225 8.16 -6.66 -24.44
N GLN A 226 7.75 -7.88 -24.09
CA GLN A 226 7.07 -8.17 -22.82
C GLN A 226 7.92 -7.75 -21.62
N ALA A 227 9.21 -8.12 -21.61
CA ALA A 227 10.13 -7.75 -20.54
C ALA A 227 10.35 -6.22 -20.47
N LYS A 228 10.45 -5.53 -21.62
CA LYS A 228 10.57 -4.07 -21.66
C LYS A 228 9.31 -3.37 -21.19
N LEU A 229 8.13 -3.86 -21.56
CA LEU A 229 6.84 -3.32 -21.09
C LEU A 229 6.64 -3.54 -19.59
N GLN A 230 7.02 -4.70 -19.05
CA GLN A 230 6.96 -4.94 -17.60
C GLN A 230 7.84 -3.98 -16.79
N ASN A 231 8.96 -3.54 -17.37
CA ASN A 231 9.91 -2.63 -16.72
C ASN A 231 9.68 -1.15 -17.06
N ALA A 232 8.72 -0.82 -17.93
CA ALA A 232 8.48 0.55 -18.38
C ALA A 232 7.91 1.40 -17.24
N LYS A 233 8.57 2.52 -16.93
CA LYS A 233 8.18 3.42 -15.83
C LYS A 233 7.21 4.51 -16.28
N ASN A 234 7.13 4.78 -17.58
CA ASN A 234 6.30 5.82 -18.16
C ASN A 234 5.83 5.45 -19.58
N GLU A 235 4.88 6.22 -20.09
CA GLU A 235 4.27 5.98 -21.40
C GLU A 235 5.29 6.09 -22.55
N ALA A 236 6.25 7.01 -22.45
CA ALA A 236 7.31 7.17 -23.45
C ALA A 236 8.18 5.92 -23.60
N GLN A 237 8.62 5.30 -22.49
CA GLN A 237 9.40 4.06 -22.52
C GLN A 237 8.59 2.90 -23.08
N ALA A 238 7.30 2.81 -22.74
CA ALA A 238 6.42 1.77 -23.29
C ALA A 238 6.23 1.93 -24.81
N GLN A 239 6.00 3.15 -25.30
CA GLN A 239 5.88 3.44 -26.73
C GLN A 239 7.18 3.17 -27.48
N GLN A 240 8.33 3.54 -26.90
CA GLN A 240 9.64 3.24 -27.48
C GLN A 240 9.86 1.72 -27.63
N ALA A 241 9.55 0.94 -26.58
CA ALA A 241 9.67 -0.52 -26.64
C ALA A 241 8.80 -1.12 -27.75
N ILE A 242 7.56 -0.64 -27.90
CA ILE A 242 6.64 -1.06 -28.96
C ILE A 242 7.22 -0.71 -30.34
N ALA A 243 7.71 0.52 -30.54
CA ALA A 243 8.29 0.96 -31.81
C ALA A 243 9.55 0.15 -32.20
N GLU A 244 10.42 -0.14 -31.24
CA GLU A 244 11.61 -0.99 -31.46
C GLU A 244 11.21 -2.40 -31.87
N ALA A 245 10.23 -3.00 -31.18
CA ALA A 245 9.74 -4.33 -31.52
C ALA A 245 9.07 -4.37 -32.90
N GLN A 246 8.28 -3.34 -33.24
CA GLN A 246 7.66 -3.21 -34.55
C GLN A 246 8.71 -3.07 -35.67
N SER A 247 9.78 -2.32 -35.43
CA SER A 247 10.91 -2.20 -36.37
C SER A 247 11.60 -3.55 -36.60
N LYS A 248 11.91 -4.29 -35.53
CA LYS A 248 12.52 -5.63 -35.62
C LYS A 248 11.60 -6.62 -36.35
N LEU A 249 10.29 -6.59 -36.09
CA LEU A 249 9.30 -7.44 -36.79
C LEU A 249 9.19 -7.07 -38.28
N ASN A 250 9.23 -5.78 -38.63
CA ASN A 250 9.22 -5.34 -40.02
C ASN A 250 10.48 -5.78 -40.77
N GLN A 251 11.65 -5.72 -40.13
CA GLN A 251 12.91 -6.22 -40.69
C GLN A 251 12.87 -7.73 -40.96
N LEU A 252 12.23 -8.51 -40.07
CA LEU A 252 12.03 -9.94 -40.27
C LEU A 252 11.03 -10.27 -41.38
N ARG A 253 9.99 -9.45 -41.54
CA ARG A 253 8.95 -9.66 -42.55
C ARG A 253 9.46 -9.43 -43.98
N ASP A 254 10.38 -8.47 -44.15
CA ASP A 254 10.97 -8.21 -45.46
C ASP A 254 12.47 -7.85 -45.35
N PRO A 255 13.34 -8.84 -45.10
CA PRO A 255 14.78 -8.63 -45.04
C PRO A 255 15.36 -8.18 -46.39
N GLN A 256 14.61 -8.40 -47.48
CA GLN A 256 14.98 -7.92 -48.82
C GLN A 256 14.39 -6.55 -49.16
N ALA A 257 13.50 -5.95 -48.37
CA ALA A 257 12.96 -4.60 -48.67
C ALA A 257 14.10 -3.57 -48.73
N ALA A 258 14.99 -3.58 -47.73
CA ALA A 258 16.14 -2.69 -47.71
C ALA A 258 17.08 -2.95 -48.90
N ASN A 259 17.36 -4.22 -49.20
CA ASN A 259 18.21 -4.61 -50.34
C ASN A 259 17.55 -4.29 -51.70
N LYS A 260 16.23 -4.39 -51.82
CA LYS A 260 15.46 -4.04 -53.03
C LYS A 260 15.46 -2.54 -53.26
N VAL A 261 15.26 -1.74 -52.22
CA VAL A 261 15.35 -0.28 -52.31
C VAL A 261 16.77 0.14 -52.67
N GLN A 262 17.80 -0.46 -52.06
CA GLN A 262 19.19 -0.16 -52.39
C GLN A 262 19.60 -0.63 -53.79
N ALA A 263 19.14 -1.80 -54.23
CA ALA A 263 19.35 -2.31 -55.58
C ALA A 263 18.60 -1.51 -56.65
N GLN A 264 17.36 -1.08 -56.37
CA GLN A 264 16.60 -0.18 -57.24
C GLN A 264 17.27 1.20 -57.33
N GLN A 265 17.78 1.73 -56.22
CA GLN A 265 18.50 2.99 -56.22
C GLN A 265 19.80 2.89 -57.02
N ALA A 266 20.60 1.84 -56.81
CA ALA A 266 21.83 1.59 -57.57
C ALA A 266 21.57 1.37 -59.06
N ALA A 267 20.53 0.60 -59.41
CA ALA A 267 20.10 0.41 -60.80
C ALA A 267 19.61 1.72 -61.42
N SER A 268 18.84 2.51 -60.68
CA SER A 268 18.35 3.81 -61.16
C SER A 268 19.49 4.80 -61.40
N SER A 269 20.49 4.87 -60.52
CA SER A 269 21.65 5.76 -60.69
C SER A 269 22.56 5.31 -61.83
N SER A 270 22.74 4.00 -62.02
CA SER A 270 23.52 3.45 -63.14
C SER A 270 22.83 3.76 -64.48
N LEU A 271 21.51 3.62 -64.53
CA LEU A 271 20.71 3.90 -65.73
C LEU A 271 20.61 5.40 -66.04
N GLN A 272 20.50 6.25 -65.00
CA GLN A 272 20.46 7.71 -65.16
C GLN A 272 21.75 8.30 -65.72
N GLY A 273 22.91 7.73 -65.36
CA GLY A 273 24.23 8.13 -65.85
C GLY A 273 24.58 7.63 -67.26
N SER A 274 23.71 6.85 -67.89
CA SER A 274 23.94 6.34 -69.26
C SER A 274 23.78 7.47 -70.30
N PRO A 275 24.67 7.56 -71.30
CA PRO A 275 24.57 8.55 -72.38
C PRO A 275 23.39 8.27 -73.33
N ASN A 276 22.72 7.12 -73.20
CA ASN A 276 21.52 6.82 -73.96
C ASN A 276 20.28 7.43 -73.29
N ALA A 277 19.58 8.31 -74.01
CA ALA A 277 18.38 9.01 -73.52
C ALA A 277 17.25 8.06 -73.06
N SER A 278 17.12 6.87 -73.67
CA SER A 278 16.13 5.86 -73.27
C SER A 278 16.52 5.13 -71.99
N LEU A 279 17.81 4.86 -71.77
CA LEU A 279 18.33 4.30 -70.52
C LEU A 279 18.25 5.31 -69.37
N SER A 280 18.57 6.58 -69.63
CA SER A 280 18.40 7.66 -68.64
C SER A 280 16.94 7.87 -68.25
N ALA A 281 16.01 7.86 -69.22
CA ALA A 281 14.57 7.93 -68.95
C ALA A 281 14.06 6.71 -68.16
N LEU A 282 14.62 5.51 -68.41
CA LEU A 282 14.34 4.31 -67.61
C LEU A 282 14.81 4.45 -66.17
N GLY A 283 16.02 4.96 -65.96
CA GLY A 283 16.56 5.21 -64.62
C GLY A 283 15.76 6.26 -63.84
N GLN A 284 15.23 7.29 -64.50
CA GLN A 284 14.38 8.31 -63.89
C GLN A 284 13.00 7.74 -63.53
N ALA A 285 12.38 6.97 -64.43
CA ALA A 285 11.09 6.33 -64.17
C ALA A 285 11.18 5.25 -63.08
N LEU A 286 12.33 4.57 -62.98
CA LEU A 286 12.62 3.60 -61.91
C LEU A 286 12.77 4.28 -60.55
N ALA A 287 13.48 5.42 -60.48
CA ALA A 287 13.62 6.21 -59.26
C ALA A 287 12.29 6.83 -58.78
N GLY A 288 11.42 7.21 -59.72
CA GLY A 288 10.09 7.78 -59.43
C GLY A 288 8.99 6.76 -59.14
N ASN A 289 9.29 5.45 -59.21
CA ASN A 289 8.29 4.37 -59.16
C ASN A 289 7.13 4.57 -60.16
N ASP A 290 7.43 5.15 -61.33
CA ASP A 290 6.45 5.46 -62.37
C ASP A 290 6.30 4.29 -63.34
N ASN A 291 5.33 3.43 -63.05
CA ASN A 291 5.04 2.22 -63.84
C ASN A 291 4.66 2.54 -65.31
N LYS A 292 4.05 3.70 -65.59
CA LYS A 292 3.67 4.09 -66.97
C LYS A 292 4.87 4.65 -67.72
N GLY A 293 5.69 5.46 -67.05
CA GLY A 293 6.96 5.94 -67.56
C GLY A 293 7.94 4.81 -67.88
N LEU A 294 8.04 3.81 -66.99
CA LEU A 294 8.87 2.61 -67.17
C LEU A 294 8.47 1.81 -68.41
N ALA A 295 7.18 1.52 -68.57
CA ALA A 295 6.67 0.78 -69.73
C ALA A 295 6.94 1.53 -71.05
N THR A 296 6.80 2.86 -71.04
CA THR A 296 7.04 3.71 -72.22
C THR A 296 8.53 3.76 -72.58
N ALA A 297 9.40 3.90 -71.58
CA ALA A 297 10.84 3.97 -71.79
C ALA A 297 11.42 2.60 -72.21
N LEU A 298 10.86 1.49 -71.70
CA LEU A 298 11.20 0.12 -72.13
C LEU A 298 10.82 -0.10 -73.59
N LYS A 299 9.64 0.36 -74.00
CA LYS A 299 9.18 0.27 -75.39
C LYS A 299 10.06 1.07 -76.34
N LYS A 300 10.40 2.31 -75.97
CA LYS A 300 11.32 3.15 -76.76
C LYS A 300 12.73 2.55 -76.87
N LEU A 301 13.24 1.94 -75.80
CA LEU A 301 14.51 1.23 -75.82
C LEU A 301 14.44 0.01 -76.77
N ALA A 302 13.38 -0.79 -76.70
CA ALA A 302 13.18 -1.93 -77.60
C ALA A 302 13.09 -1.52 -79.08
N ASP A 303 12.40 -0.41 -79.38
CA ASP A 303 12.28 0.15 -80.73
C ASP A 303 13.60 0.73 -81.27
N GLN A 304 14.50 1.18 -80.38
CA GLN A 304 15.85 1.62 -80.76
C GLN A 304 16.79 0.43 -80.98
N VAL A 305 16.75 -0.58 -80.10
CA VAL A 305 17.60 -1.77 -80.21
C VAL A 305 17.27 -2.59 -81.48
N SER A 306 16.00 -2.64 -81.88
CA SER A 306 15.57 -3.31 -83.12
C SER A 306 16.09 -2.65 -84.41
N LYS A 307 16.48 -1.37 -84.34
CA LYS A 307 17.03 -0.59 -85.46
C LYS A 307 18.56 -0.50 -85.44
N MET A 308 19.22 -1.05 -84.42
CA MET A 308 20.67 -1.00 -84.23
C MET A 308 21.39 -2.20 -84.85
N THR A 309 22.58 -1.93 -85.42
CA THR A 309 23.46 -2.99 -85.93
C THR A 309 24.00 -3.86 -84.79
N PRO A 310 24.47 -5.09 -85.07
CA PRO A 310 25.03 -5.97 -84.03
C PRO A 310 26.19 -5.34 -83.23
N ALA A 311 27.03 -4.53 -83.88
CA ALA A 311 28.13 -3.82 -83.22
C ALA A 311 27.62 -2.71 -82.27
N GLN A 312 26.55 -2.00 -82.65
CA GLN A 312 25.93 -0.96 -81.82
C GLN A 312 25.17 -1.56 -80.63
N ARG A 313 24.59 -2.76 -80.78
CA ARG A 313 23.98 -3.50 -79.67
C ARG A 313 25.02 -3.97 -78.65
N ALA A 314 26.21 -4.37 -79.11
CA ALA A 314 27.31 -4.75 -78.22
C ALA A 314 27.84 -3.55 -77.42
N GLN A 315 27.92 -2.36 -78.02
CA GLN A 315 28.30 -1.14 -77.30
C GLN A 315 27.25 -0.71 -76.26
N LEU A 316 25.96 -0.89 -76.55
CA LEU A 316 24.90 -0.58 -75.60
C LEU A 316 24.87 -1.54 -74.39
N ALA A 317 25.24 -2.81 -74.59
CA ALA A 317 25.32 -3.79 -73.52
C ALA A 317 26.54 -3.63 -72.60
N GLN A 318 27.52 -2.82 -73.01
CA GLN A 318 28.73 -2.52 -72.24
C GLN A 318 28.62 -1.20 -71.45
N GLN A 319 27.50 -0.48 -71.59
CA GLN A 319 27.15 0.72 -70.83
C GLN A 319 26.25 0.37 -69.65
#